data_AF-A0A093I2H7-F1
#
_entry.id   AF-A0A093I2H7-F1
#
_cell.length_a   1.000
_cell.length_b   1.000
_cell.length_c   1.000
_cell.angle_alpha   90.00
_cell.angle_beta   90.00
_cell.angle_gamma   90.00
#
_symmetry.space_group_name_H-M   'P 1'
#
loop_
_entity.id
_entity.type
_entity.pdbx_description
1 polymer ?
#
loop_
_entity_poly.entity_id
_entity_poly.type
_entity_poly.pdbx_seq_one_letter_code
_entity_poly.pdbx_strand_id
1 'polypeptide(L)'
;AAEDVNVTFEDQQKINKFARNTSRITELKEEIEVKKKQLQNLEDACDDLMMLDDDDSLLIPYQIGDVFISHSQEETQEMLEEAKKSLQEEIEALESRVESIQRVLSDLKVQLYAKFGNNINLEAEDS
;
A
#
# COMPACT_ATOMS: atom_id res chain seq x y z
N ALA A 1 -43.35 12.97 -2.11
CA ALA A 1 -42.58 14.22 -1.87
C ALA A 1 -41.20 13.77 -1.42
N ALA A 2 -40.14 14.23 -2.07
CA ALA A 2 -38.80 14.00 -1.54
C ALA A 2 -38.76 14.72 -0.19
N GLU A 3 -38.58 13.98 0.90
CA GLU A 3 -38.32 14.60 2.19
C GLU A 3 -37.03 15.42 2.03
N ASP A 4 -37.12 16.73 2.23
CA ASP A 4 -35.98 17.63 2.24
C ASP A 4 -35.11 17.23 3.44
N VAL A 5 -34.12 16.37 3.21
CA VAL A 5 -33.24 15.89 4.27
C VAL A 5 -32.33 17.04 4.67
N ASN A 6 -32.61 17.65 5.81
CA ASN A 6 -31.76 18.70 6.36
C ASN A 6 -30.39 18.15 6.74
N VAL A 7 -29.35 18.62 6.04
CA VAL A 7 -27.94 18.29 6.31
C VAL A 7 -27.44 19.16 7.46
N THR A 8 -27.04 18.55 8.57
CA THR A 8 -26.44 19.29 9.68
C THR A 8 -24.93 19.50 9.46
N PHE A 9 -24.33 20.43 10.21
CA PHE A 9 -22.88 20.62 10.20
C PHE A 9 -22.12 19.34 10.55
N GLU A 10 -22.59 18.57 11.53
CA GLU A 10 -22.00 17.29 11.93
C GLU A 10 -22.04 16.25 10.80
N ASP A 11 -23.12 16.22 10.03
CA ASP A 11 -23.22 15.32 8.87
C ASP A 11 -22.23 15.70 7.79
N GLN A 12 -22.11 17.00 7.48
CA GLN A 12 -21.15 17.47 6.51
C GLN A 12 -19.70 17.16 6.95
N GLN A 13 -19.41 17.21 8.25
CA GLN A 13 -18.12 16.77 8.79
C GLN A 13 -17.90 15.27 8.56
N LYS A 14 -18.91 14.42 8.76
CA LYS A 14 -18.83 12.98 8.48
C LYS A 14 -18.63 12.71 6.98
N ILE A 15 -19.32 13.43 6.10
CA ILE A 15 -19.16 13.34 4.64
C ILE A 15 -17.74 13.74 4.24
N ASN A 16 -17.24 14.86 4.76
CA ASN A 16 -15.88 15.31 4.47
C ASN A 16 -14.83 14.31 4.97
N LYS A 17 -15.06 13.71 6.16
CA LYS A 17 -14.19 12.66 6.70
C LYS A 17 -14.22 11.40 5.84
N PHE A 18 -15.40 11.00 5.35
CA PHE A 18 -15.55 9.88 4.43
C PHE A 18 -14.73 10.12 3.16
N ALA A 19 -14.94 11.25 2.48
CA ALA A 19 -14.21 11.59 1.25
C ALA A 19 -12.68 11.58 1.45
N ARG A 20 -12.18 12.19 2.54
CA ARG A 20 -10.74 12.19 2.85
C ARG A 20 -10.19 10.79 3.11
N ASN A 21 -10.91 9.97 3.86
CA ASN A 21 -10.49 8.62 4.18
C ASN A 21 -10.49 7.73 2.93
N THR A 22 -11.46 7.90 2.03
CA THR A 22 -11.49 7.22 0.74
C THR A 22 -10.27 7.57 -0.10
N SER A 23 -9.99 8.86 -0.31
CA SER A 23 -8.78 9.29 -1.03
C SER A 23 -7.52 8.71 -0.41
N ARG A 24 -7.44 8.70 0.93
CA ARG A 24 -6.29 8.14 1.64
C ARG A 24 -6.13 6.63 1.44
N ILE A 25 -7.21 5.87 1.34
CA ILE A 25 -7.15 4.44 1.01
C ILE A 25 -6.61 4.24 -0.40
N THR A 26 -7.09 5.01 -1.37
CA THR A 26 -6.63 4.91 -2.76
C THR A 26 -5.12 5.15 -2.84
N GLU A 27 -4.63 6.24 -2.23
CA GLU A 27 -3.19 6.53 -2.14
C GLU A 27 -2.39 5.39 -1.50
N LEU A 28 -2.88 4.84 -0.38
CA LEU A 28 -2.18 3.75 0.31
C LEU A 28 -2.16 2.46 -0.50
N LYS A 29 -3.26 2.15 -1.22
CA LYS A 29 -3.31 0.99 -2.13
C LYS A 29 -2.32 1.15 -3.29
N GLU A 30 -2.25 2.34 -3.89
CA GLU A 30 -1.26 2.62 -4.93
C GLU A 30 0.18 2.46 -4.41
N GLU A 31 0.47 2.94 -3.19
CA GLU A 31 1.78 2.77 -2.55
C GLU A 31 2.11 1.29 -2.30
N ILE A 32 1.13 0.49 -1.85
CA ILE A 32 1.28 -0.96 -1.67
C ILE A 32 1.63 -1.63 -3.00
N GLU A 33 0.93 -1.31 -4.09
CA GLU A 33 1.19 -1.89 -5.41
C GLU A 33 2.60 -1.58 -5.92
N VAL A 34 3.08 -0.34 -5.71
CA VAL A 34 4.46 0.05 -6.05
C VAL A 34 5.47 -0.79 -5.25
N LYS A 35 5.24 -0.95 -3.94
CA LYS A 35 6.13 -1.74 -3.08
C LYS A 35 6.09 -3.24 -3.42
N LYS A 36 4.93 -3.80 -3.74
CA LYS A 36 4.81 -5.20 -4.21
C LYS A 36 5.61 -5.43 -5.48
N LYS A 37 5.58 -4.48 -6.42
CA LYS A 37 6.42 -4.54 -7.62
C LYS A 37 7.91 -4.46 -7.29
N GLN A 38 8.31 -3.61 -6.34
CA GLN A 38 9.70 -3.55 -5.87
C GLN A 38 10.14 -4.87 -5.21
N LEU A 39 9.27 -5.50 -4.43
CA LEU A 39 9.53 -6.79 -3.80
C LEU A 39 9.74 -7.88 -4.85
N GLN A 40 8.86 -7.94 -5.86
CA GLN A 40 9.02 -8.87 -6.98
C GLN A 40 10.36 -8.66 -7.70
N ASN A 41 10.75 -7.41 -7.96
CA ASN A 41 12.04 -7.14 -8.60
C ASN A 41 13.24 -7.62 -7.75
N LEU A 42 13.13 -7.57 -6.41
CA LEU A 42 14.17 -8.09 -5.52
C LEU A 42 14.19 -9.62 -5.50
N GLU A 43 13.02 -10.27 -5.57
CA GLU A 43 12.92 -11.73 -5.72
C GLU A 43 13.54 -12.19 -7.04
N ASP A 44 13.20 -11.53 -8.14
CA ASP A 44 13.78 -11.81 -9.46
C ASP A 44 15.31 -11.63 -9.43
N ALA A 45 15.82 -10.60 -8.75
CA ALA A 45 17.26 -10.38 -8.60
C ALA A 45 17.94 -11.46 -7.74
N CYS A 46 17.29 -11.95 -6.68
CA CYS A 46 17.79 -13.09 -5.90
C CYS A 46 17.87 -14.35 -6.78
N ASP A 47 16.83 -14.64 -7.55
CA ASP A 47 16.77 -15.82 -8.42
C ASP A 47 17.85 -15.75 -9.51
N ASP A 48 18.04 -14.58 -10.14
CA ASP A 48 19.11 -14.33 -11.11
C ASP A 48 20.51 -14.53 -10.50
N LEU A 49 20.70 -14.08 -9.27
CA LEU A 49 21.96 -14.23 -8.54
C LEU A 49 22.25 -15.69 -8.19
N MET A 50 21.22 -16.51 -7.96
CA MET A 50 21.36 -17.95 -7.71
C MET A 50 21.65 -18.76 -8.99
N MET A 51 21.38 -18.20 -10.17
CA MET A 51 21.70 -18.84 -11.45
C MET A 51 23.17 -18.66 -11.88
N LEU A 52 23.96 -17.86 -11.16
CA LEU A 52 25.39 -17.71 -11.42
C LEU A 52 26.16 -18.95 -10.92
N ASP A 53 27.11 -19.42 -11.73
CA ASP A 53 27.98 -20.54 -11.37
C ASP A 53 28.98 -20.13 -10.28
N ASP A 54 29.14 -20.95 -9.22
CA ASP A 54 30.04 -20.68 -8.08
C ASP A 54 31.54 -20.53 -8.46
N ASP A 55 31.94 -20.96 -9.66
CA ASP A 55 33.31 -20.86 -10.17
C ASP A 55 33.67 -19.44 -10.63
N ASP A 56 32.67 -18.58 -10.82
CA ASP A 56 32.85 -17.18 -11.14
C ASP A 56 33.07 -16.39 -9.84
N SER A 57 34.35 -16.15 -9.47
CA SER A 57 34.74 -15.19 -8.43
C SER A 57 34.45 -13.72 -8.82
N LEU A 58 33.27 -13.49 -9.41
CA LEU A 58 32.80 -12.21 -9.91
C LEU A 58 32.16 -11.44 -8.76
N LEU A 59 32.68 -10.24 -8.51
CA LEU A 59 32.01 -9.31 -7.61
C LEU A 59 30.75 -8.79 -8.27
N ILE A 60 29.65 -8.79 -7.52
CA ILE A 60 28.34 -8.36 -7.97
C ILE A 60 28.19 -6.87 -7.69
N PRO A 61 27.93 -6.03 -8.70
CA PRO A 61 27.67 -4.60 -8.49
C PRO A 61 26.26 -4.41 -7.91
N TYR A 62 26.18 -4.05 -6.63
CA TYR A 62 24.94 -3.74 -5.93
C TYR A 62 24.70 -2.23 -5.89
N GLN A 63 23.48 -1.79 -6.22
CA GLN A 63 23.11 -0.37 -6.27
C GLN A 63 22.71 0.14 -4.88
N ILE A 64 23.35 1.22 -4.42
CA ILE A 64 22.97 1.96 -3.20
C ILE A 64 22.78 3.43 -3.57
N GLY A 65 21.52 3.87 -3.65
CA GLY A 65 21.19 5.21 -4.15
C GLY A 65 21.67 5.39 -5.58
N ASP A 66 22.62 6.31 -5.79
CA ASP A 66 23.16 6.67 -7.11
C ASP A 66 24.50 6.00 -7.45
N VAL A 67 25.02 5.13 -6.57
CA VAL A 67 26.33 4.47 -6.76
C VAL A 67 26.20 2.95 -6.75
N PHE A 68 27.16 2.27 -7.35
CA PHE A 68 27.29 0.82 -7.32
C PHE A 68 28.51 0.41 -6.49
N ILE A 69 28.33 -0.56 -5.60
CA ILE A 69 29.40 -1.15 -4.78
C ILE A 69 29.47 -2.64 -5.10
N SER A 70 30.68 -3.12 -5.33
CA SER A 70 30.95 -4.50 -5.69
C SER A 70 31.08 -5.37 -4.44
N HIS A 71 30.24 -6.38 -4.32
CA HIS A 71 30.16 -7.31 -3.19
C HIS A 71 30.38 -8.76 -3.63
N SER A 72 30.63 -9.68 -2.69
CA SER A 72 30.55 -11.10 -3.02
C SER A 72 29.10 -11.50 -3.31
N GLN A 73 28.91 -12.66 -3.96
CA GLN A 73 27.57 -13.21 -4.18
C GLN A 73 26.83 -13.46 -2.86
N GLU A 74 27.51 -14.01 -1.85
CA GLU A 74 26.96 -14.25 -0.51
C GLU A 74 26.53 -12.93 0.16
N GLU A 75 27.39 -11.92 0.17
CA GLU A 75 27.04 -10.59 0.71
C GLU A 75 25.85 -9.97 -0.02
N THR A 76 25.82 -10.10 -1.36
CA THR A 76 24.72 -9.54 -2.16
C THR A 76 23.41 -10.26 -1.89
N GLN A 77 23.42 -11.58 -1.70
CA GLN A 77 22.24 -12.35 -1.31
C GLN A 77 21.71 -11.90 0.06
N GLU A 78 22.60 -11.74 1.06
CA GLU A 78 22.19 -11.24 2.39
C GLU A 78 21.55 -9.85 2.31
N MET A 79 22.14 -8.94 1.53
CA MET A 79 21.61 -7.58 1.33
C MET A 79 20.24 -7.58 0.65
N LEU A 80 20.05 -8.43 -0.37
CA LEU A 80 18.76 -8.56 -1.05
C LEU A 80 17.68 -9.15 -0.12
N GLU A 81 18.01 -10.15 0.70
CA GLU A 81 17.09 -10.72 1.68
C GLU A 81 16.71 -9.73 2.79
N GLU A 82 17.65 -8.91 3.28
CA GLU A 82 17.36 -7.83 4.22
C GLU A 82 16.42 -6.78 3.59
N ALA A 83 16.68 -6.38 2.35
CA ALA A 83 15.84 -5.43 1.62
C ALA A 83 14.43 -5.98 1.40
N LYS A 84 14.29 -7.26 1.01
CA LYS A 84 13.00 -7.95 0.87
C LYS A 84 12.23 -7.95 2.18
N LYS A 85 12.90 -8.32 3.29
CA LYS A 85 12.27 -8.36 4.61
C LYS A 85 11.78 -6.98 5.05
N SER A 86 12.61 -5.94 4.91
CA SER A 86 12.23 -4.57 5.23
C SER A 86 11.00 -4.12 4.42
N LEU A 87 10.99 -4.43 3.11
CA LEU A 87 9.91 -4.05 2.23
C LEU A 87 8.60 -4.80 2.55
N GLN A 88 8.70 -6.08 2.90
CA GLN A 88 7.57 -6.90 3.35
C GLN A 88 6.95 -6.34 4.64
N GLU A 89 7.77 -5.98 5.64
CA GLU A 89 7.30 -5.34 6.88
C GLU A 89 6.60 -4.00 6.60
N GLU A 90 7.11 -3.20 5.66
CA GLU A 90 6.47 -1.96 5.23
C GLU A 90 5.12 -2.18 4.54
N ILE A 91 5.02 -3.20 3.67
CA ILE A 91 3.76 -3.58 3.01
C ILE A 91 2.72 -3.98 4.07
N GLU A 92 3.09 -4.84 5.02
CA GLU A 92 2.20 -5.29 6.10
C GLU A 92 1.70 -4.12 6.95
N ALA A 93 2.58 -3.16 7.26
CA ALA A 93 2.20 -1.95 7.99
C ALA A 93 1.20 -1.07 7.21
N LEU A 94 1.39 -0.93 5.89
CA LEU A 94 0.48 -0.19 5.03
C LEU A 94 -0.87 -0.90 4.89
N GLU A 95 -0.88 -2.22 4.71
CA GLU A 95 -2.09 -3.03 4.64
C GLU A 95 -2.90 -2.92 5.95
N SER A 96 -2.23 -3.03 7.10
CA SER A 96 -2.87 -2.80 8.41
C SER A 96 -3.48 -1.40 8.54
N ARG A 97 -2.80 -0.38 8.00
CA ARG A 97 -3.33 0.99 7.97
C ARG A 97 -4.56 1.10 7.07
N VAL A 98 -4.55 0.47 5.89
CA VAL A 98 -5.72 0.42 4.99
C VAL A 98 -6.90 -0.22 5.71
N GLU A 99 -6.72 -1.37 6.35
CA GLU A 99 -7.77 -2.04 7.11
C GLU A 99 -8.35 -1.14 8.21
N SER A 100 -7.49 -0.43 8.94
CA SER A 100 -7.92 0.47 10.01
C SER A 100 -8.84 1.59 9.49
N ILE A 101 -8.52 2.14 8.31
CA ILE A 101 -9.31 3.22 7.69
C ILE A 101 -10.60 2.64 7.08
N GLN A 102 -10.55 1.43 6.51
CA GLN A 102 -11.74 0.73 6.01
C GLN A 102 -12.77 0.49 7.11
N ARG A 103 -12.35 0.07 8.31
CA ARG A 103 -13.27 -0.09 9.46
C ARG A 103 -13.97 1.24 9.79
N VAL A 104 -13.22 2.33 9.83
CA VAL A 104 -13.77 3.68 10.07
C VAL A 104 -14.73 4.11 8.95
N LEU A 105 -14.42 3.80 7.69
CA LEU A 105 -15.29 4.09 6.55
C LEU A 105 -16.58 3.30 6.60
N SER A 106 -16.53 2.00 6.94
CA SER A 106 -17.72 1.16 7.09
C SER A 106 -18.68 1.72 8.14
N ASP A 107 -18.16 2.14 9.30
CA ASP A 107 -18.97 2.76 10.34
C ASP A 107 -19.59 4.09 9.88
N LEU A 108 -18.83 4.92 9.15
CA LEU A 108 -19.34 6.16 8.58
C LEU A 108 -20.38 5.90 7.48
N LYS A 109 -20.20 4.89 6.63
CA LYS A 109 -21.14 4.47 5.58
C LYS A 109 -22.48 4.12 6.21
N VAL A 110 -22.49 3.28 7.24
CA VAL A 110 -23.71 2.89 7.97
C VAL A 110 -24.40 4.11 8.59
N GLN A 111 -23.66 4.99 9.27
CA GLN A 111 -24.24 6.18 9.91
C GLN A 111 -24.86 7.14 8.90
N LEU A 112 -24.21 7.34 7.75
CA LEU A 112 -24.68 8.26 6.72
C LEU A 112 -25.88 7.68 5.96
N TYR A 113 -25.87 6.39 5.59
CA TYR A 113 -27.03 5.75 4.95
C TYR A 113 -28.23 5.63 5.89
N ALA A 114 -28.02 5.40 7.19
CA ALA A 114 -29.11 5.40 8.17
C ALA A 114 -29.84 6.74 8.26
N LYS A 115 -29.15 7.86 7.98
CA LYS A 115 -29.71 9.21 8.06
C LYS A 115 -30.23 9.74 6.73
N PHE A 116 -29.48 9.54 5.65
CA PHE A 116 -29.76 10.12 4.33
C PHE A 116 -30.45 9.13 3.37
N GLY A 117 -30.41 7.83 3.66
CA GLY A 117 -31.00 6.80 2.81
C GLY A 117 -30.50 6.91 1.37
N ASN A 118 -31.43 6.95 0.42
CA ASN A 118 -31.13 7.08 -1.01
C ASN A 118 -30.73 8.51 -1.44
N ASN A 119 -30.71 9.49 -0.53
CA ASN A 119 -30.34 10.88 -0.85
C ASN A 119 -28.82 11.14 -0.77
N ILE A 120 -28.01 10.12 -0.46
CA ILE A 120 -26.55 10.22 -0.44
C ILE A 120 -25.93 9.12 -1.30
N ASN A 121 -24.91 9.49 -2.09
CA ASN A 121 -24.09 8.53 -2.82
C ASN A 121 -22.69 8.49 -2.20
N LEU A 122 -22.34 7.36 -1.60
CA LEU A 122 -21.03 7.11 -0.97
C LEU A 122 -20.25 6.00 -1.68
N GLU A 123 -20.69 5.61 -2.87
CA GLU A 123 -20.02 4.62 -3.69
C GLU A 123 -18.76 5.25 -4.32
N ALA A 124 -17.66 5.18 -3.59
CA ALA A 124 -16.33 5.27 -4.17
C ALA A 124 -15.84 3.84 -4.35
N GLU A 125 -16.14 3.28 -5.52
CA GLU A 125 -15.50 2.11 -6.13
C GLU A 125 -15.15 0.96 -5.16
N ASP A 126 -16.20 0.26 -4.71
CA ASP A 126 -16.10 -1.16 -4.35
C ASP A 126 -16.11 -1.99 -5.66
N SER A 127 -15.06 -1.88 -6.48
CA SER A 127 -14.81 -2.76 -7.65
C SER A 127 -13.32 -2.96 -7.86
#